data_AF-A0A9X0K1V5-F1
#
_entry.id   AF-A0A9X0K1V5-F1
#
_cell.length_a   1.000
_cell.length_b   1.000
_cell.length_c   1.000
_cell.angle_alpha   90.00
_cell.angle_beta   90.00
_cell.angle_gamma   90.00
#
_symmetry.space_group_name_H-M   'P 1'
#
loop_
_entity.id
_entity.type
_entity.pdbx_description
1 polymer ?
#
loop_
_entity_poly.entity_id
_entity_poly.type
_entity_poly.pdbx_seq_one_letter_code
_entity_poly.pdbx_strand_id
1 'polypeptide(L)'
;MTSKTSVATGKVAPQLVQTTAPTSDLALGRLTIPSVTGVRYLVDGIEKKPGTYTTGYKRVSIVAHATEGYSLSGTAAWVFDLSKTKVVAKKPTVNYSTHTLNIPNLPGVQYTVDGITKNPGTYNISTQIVVKAEASAANYDVAPVTWKYDLRTTVSATKPVFDAKKNTVKIPAKTGVTYYVNGAKKSAGTYKYTGAGTVTVNASSGGYKLTGTTSWKFDNRNVVAATKPVFDAKKNTVKIPAKTGVTYYVNGVKKSAGTYKYTGKVNVIAKPSSDAFRIKGTSSWSAKL
;
A
#
# COMPACT_ATOMS: atom_id res chain seq x y z
N MET A 1 81.44 56.31 -42.81
CA MET A 1 80.97 56.30 -41.41
C MET A 1 79.50 55.89 -41.43
N THR A 2 79.22 54.66 -41.04
CA THR A 2 77.88 54.08 -40.98
C THR A 2 77.18 54.57 -39.71
N SER A 3 76.25 55.53 -39.86
CA SER A 3 75.36 55.90 -38.75
C SER A 3 74.33 54.79 -38.54
N LYS A 4 74.48 54.07 -37.42
CA LYS A 4 73.46 53.16 -36.90
C LYS A 4 72.32 54.00 -36.32
N THR A 5 71.16 53.96 -36.97
CA THR A 5 69.91 54.45 -36.39
C THR A 5 69.48 53.47 -35.30
N SER A 6 69.65 53.85 -34.04
CA SER A 6 69.10 53.13 -32.90
C SER A 6 67.60 53.36 -32.85
N VAL A 7 66.80 52.34 -33.18
CA VAL A 7 65.34 52.37 -32.97
C VAL A 7 65.10 52.26 -31.46
N ALA A 8 64.81 53.39 -30.82
CA ALA A 8 64.26 53.40 -29.48
C ALA A 8 62.83 52.85 -29.55
N THR A 9 62.65 51.57 -29.23
CA THR A 9 61.33 51.00 -28.97
C THR A 9 60.79 51.62 -27.69
N GLY A 10 59.95 52.64 -27.82
CA GLY A 10 59.22 53.22 -26.69
C GLY A 10 58.40 52.13 -26.00
N LYS A 11 58.75 51.81 -24.75
CA LYS A 11 57.96 50.91 -23.91
C LYS A 11 56.65 51.61 -23.59
N VAL A 12 55.59 51.28 -24.32
CA VAL A 12 54.23 51.77 -24.04
C VAL A 12 53.84 51.27 -22.65
N ALA A 13 53.45 52.18 -21.75
CA ALA A 13 52.97 51.81 -20.43
C ALA A 13 51.65 51.00 -20.57
N PRO A 14 51.48 49.89 -19.83
CA PRO A 14 50.28 49.08 -19.96
C PRO A 14 49.03 49.88 -19.58
N GLN A 15 47.94 49.69 -20.33
CA GLN A 15 46.66 50.30 -20.04
C GLN A 15 46.06 49.69 -18.77
N LEU A 16 45.75 50.52 -17.78
CA LEU A 16 45.10 50.06 -16.55
C LEU A 16 43.65 49.70 -16.83
N VAL A 17 43.22 48.51 -16.39
CA VAL A 17 41.83 48.04 -16.51
C VAL A 17 41.31 47.55 -15.16
N GLN A 18 40.09 47.97 -14.82
CA GLN A 18 39.39 47.50 -13.64
C GLN A 18 38.71 46.16 -13.93
N THR A 19 38.92 45.18 -13.06
CA THR A 19 38.24 43.89 -13.15
C THR A 19 36.77 44.01 -12.78
N THR A 20 35.91 43.20 -13.41
CA THR A 20 34.53 42.99 -12.97
C THR A 20 34.43 41.63 -12.28
N ALA A 21 33.74 41.58 -11.14
CA ALA A 21 33.53 40.33 -10.43
C ALA A 21 32.59 39.40 -11.21
N PRO A 22 32.91 38.09 -11.30
CA PRO A 22 31.95 37.07 -11.71
C PRO A 22 30.75 37.04 -10.77
N THR A 23 29.61 36.54 -11.26
CA THR A 23 28.40 36.34 -10.45
C THR A 23 28.03 34.87 -10.38
N SER A 24 27.28 34.48 -9.36
CA SER A 24 26.86 33.10 -9.17
C SER A 24 25.38 32.98 -8.81
N ASP A 25 24.74 31.91 -9.26
CA ASP A 25 23.39 31.51 -8.88
C ASP A 25 23.46 30.15 -8.19
N LEU A 26 23.33 30.15 -6.86
CA LEU A 26 23.39 28.95 -6.04
C LEU A 26 22.21 28.00 -6.30
N ALA A 27 21.02 28.53 -6.59
CA ALA A 27 19.85 27.70 -6.81
C ALA A 27 20.01 26.86 -8.08
N LEU A 28 20.56 27.46 -9.14
CA LEU A 28 20.81 26.80 -10.41
C LEU A 28 22.20 26.16 -10.51
N GLY A 29 23.08 26.37 -9.52
CA GLY A 29 24.46 25.90 -9.55
C GLY A 29 25.24 26.48 -10.74
N ARG A 30 25.04 27.78 -11.01
CA ARG A 30 25.60 28.48 -12.16
C ARG A 30 26.60 29.56 -11.75
N LEU A 31 27.55 29.80 -12.63
CA LEU A 31 28.55 30.85 -12.54
C LEU A 31 28.58 31.64 -13.85
N THR A 32 28.58 32.97 -13.79
CA THR A 32 28.66 33.85 -14.95
C THR A 32 29.95 34.66 -14.92
N ILE A 33 30.74 34.51 -15.97
CA ILE A 33 32.01 35.22 -16.19
C ILE A 33 31.74 36.46 -17.04
N PRO A 34 32.14 37.67 -16.59
CA PRO A 34 31.89 38.90 -17.32
C PRO A 34 32.86 39.05 -18.51
N SER A 35 32.45 39.84 -19.50
CA SER A 35 33.34 40.27 -20.58
C SER A 35 33.98 41.60 -20.19
N VAL A 36 35.30 41.59 -20.00
CA VAL A 36 36.08 42.80 -19.70
C VAL A 36 37.26 42.85 -20.66
N THR A 37 37.33 43.91 -21.47
CA THR A 37 38.44 44.11 -22.42
C THR A 37 39.76 44.12 -21.68
N GLY A 38 40.77 43.41 -22.19
CA GLY A 38 42.09 43.36 -21.55
C GLY A 38 42.21 42.38 -20.38
N VAL A 39 41.16 41.60 -20.08
CA VAL A 39 41.13 40.64 -18.96
C VAL A 39 40.72 39.26 -19.45
N ARG A 40 41.46 38.23 -19.01
CA ARG A 40 41.05 36.82 -19.13
C ARG A 40 40.77 36.24 -17.74
N TYR A 41 39.81 35.33 -17.66
CA TYR A 41 39.41 34.69 -16.40
C TYR A 41 39.74 33.20 -16.42
N LEU A 42 40.36 32.72 -15.35
CA LEU A 42 40.67 31.32 -15.12
C LEU A 42 39.74 30.80 -14.02
N VAL A 43 38.96 29.77 -14.33
CA VAL A 43 38.08 29.06 -13.40
C VAL A 43 38.77 27.76 -13.01
N ASP A 44 39.09 27.60 -11.72
CA ASP A 44 39.89 26.49 -11.19
C ASP A 44 41.18 26.26 -11.98
N GLY A 45 41.85 27.36 -12.36
CA GLY A 45 43.09 27.36 -13.14
C GLY A 45 42.90 27.19 -14.66
N ILE A 46 41.68 26.99 -15.14
CA ILE A 46 41.40 26.80 -16.58
C ILE A 46 40.77 28.07 -17.16
N GLU A 47 41.37 28.63 -18.20
CA GLU A 47 40.81 29.80 -18.88
C GLU A 47 39.41 29.50 -19.45
N LYS A 48 38.47 30.42 -19.18
CA LYS A 48 37.09 30.35 -19.68
C LYS A 48 36.73 31.66 -20.37
N LYS A 49 36.03 31.54 -21.49
CA LYS A 49 35.45 32.69 -22.18
C LYS A 49 34.35 33.32 -21.31
N PRO A 50 33.99 34.60 -21.53
CA PRO A 50 32.80 35.19 -20.93
C PRO A 50 31.54 34.37 -21.23
N GLY A 51 30.65 34.24 -20.24
CA GLY A 51 29.43 33.43 -20.37
C GLY A 51 29.01 32.76 -19.07
N THR A 52 27.89 32.02 -19.11
CA THR A 52 27.32 31.30 -17.96
C THR A 52 27.61 29.79 -18.04
N TYR A 53 28.08 29.22 -16.95
CA TYR A 53 28.52 27.83 -16.82
C TYR A 53 27.83 27.13 -15.66
N THR A 54 27.52 25.85 -15.82
CA THR A 54 27.12 24.99 -14.70
C THR A 54 28.36 24.52 -13.94
N THR A 55 28.29 24.53 -12.62
CA THR A 55 29.44 24.15 -11.76
C THR A 55 29.32 22.74 -11.19
N GLY A 56 28.18 22.09 -11.40
CA GLY A 56 27.89 20.80 -10.78
C GLY A 56 27.75 20.88 -9.26
N TYR A 57 27.40 22.05 -8.72
CA TYR A 57 27.29 22.34 -7.29
C TYR A 57 28.59 22.08 -6.52
N LYS A 58 29.67 22.74 -6.94
CA LYS A 58 30.99 22.65 -6.32
C LYS A 58 31.49 24.03 -5.91
N ARG A 59 32.45 24.04 -5.00
CA ARG A 59 33.27 25.23 -4.75
C ARG A 59 34.13 25.52 -5.98
N VAL A 60 34.14 26.77 -6.42
CA VAL A 60 34.85 27.23 -7.62
C VAL A 60 35.72 28.44 -7.26
N SER A 61 36.96 28.42 -7.74
CA SER A 61 37.91 29.53 -7.64
C SER A 61 38.04 30.23 -8.99
N ILE A 62 38.14 31.56 -8.98
CA ILE A 62 38.28 32.35 -10.21
C ILE A 62 39.39 33.36 -10.02
N VAL A 63 40.30 33.43 -10.99
CA VAL A 63 41.39 34.41 -11.03
C VAL A 63 41.34 35.16 -12.36
N ALA A 64 41.35 36.49 -12.30
CA ALA A 64 41.50 37.36 -13.45
C ALA A 64 43.00 37.65 -13.70
N HIS A 65 43.40 37.62 -14.97
CA HIS A 65 44.72 38.05 -15.42
C HIS A 65 44.58 39.12 -16.50
N ALA A 66 45.46 40.12 -16.47
CA ALA A 66 45.60 41.06 -17.57
C ALA A 66 46.13 40.33 -18.81
N THR A 67 45.59 40.65 -19.98
CA THR A 67 46.18 40.29 -21.27
C THR A 67 47.32 41.24 -21.62
N GLU A 68 48.07 40.92 -22.67
CA GLU A 68 49.18 41.76 -23.13
C GLU A 68 48.73 43.21 -23.39
N GLY A 69 49.56 44.16 -22.99
CA GLY A 69 49.26 45.60 -23.09
C GLY A 69 48.39 46.17 -21.96
N TYR A 70 47.90 45.33 -21.03
CA TYR A 70 47.05 45.74 -19.91
C TYR A 70 47.68 45.48 -18.54
N SER A 71 47.17 46.14 -17.51
CA SER A 71 47.45 45.85 -16.10
C SER A 71 46.15 45.92 -15.29
N LEU A 72 45.98 45.03 -14.31
CA LEU A 72 44.75 44.98 -13.52
C LEU A 72 44.77 46.01 -12.39
N SER A 73 43.60 46.56 -12.07
CA SER A 73 43.31 47.24 -10.81
C SER A 73 42.14 46.59 -10.09
N GLY A 74 42.14 46.65 -8.75
CA GLY A 74 41.09 46.10 -7.90
C GLY A 74 41.22 44.59 -7.61
N THR A 75 40.12 43.96 -7.22
CA THR A 75 40.08 42.54 -6.85
C THR A 75 40.24 41.65 -8.07
N ALA A 76 41.21 40.74 -8.08
CA ALA A 76 41.46 39.85 -9.21
C ALA A 76 41.19 38.36 -8.89
N ALA A 77 40.68 38.03 -7.71
CA ALA A 77 40.38 36.65 -7.33
C ALA A 77 39.08 36.55 -6.53
N TRP A 78 38.30 35.51 -6.80
CA TRP A 78 37.02 35.23 -6.14
C TRP A 78 36.87 33.74 -5.88
N VAL A 79 36.12 33.40 -4.85
CA VAL A 79 35.73 32.02 -4.55
C VAL A 79 34.22 31.97 -4.32
N PHE A 80 33.55 31.07 -5.02
CA PHE A 80 32.12 30.82 -4.89
C PHE A 80 31.91 29.41 -4.36
N ASP A 81 31.21 29.28 -3.24
CA ASP A 81 30.79 27.97 -2.74
C ASP A 81 29.37 27.67 -3.25
N LEU A 82 29.29 26.82 -4.27
CA LEU A 82 28.03 26.39 -4.85
C LEU A 82 27.63 24.98 -4.39
N SER A 83 28.26 24.47 -3.34
CA SER A 83 28.00 23.13 -2.83
C SER A 83 26.56 22.97 -2.38
N LYS A 84 25.99 21.79 -2.61
CA LYS A 84 24.62 21.50 -2.18
C LYS A 84 24.49 21.61 -0.66
N THR A 85 23.37 22.18 -0.22
CA THR A 85 23.01 22.16 1.20
C THR A 85 22.50 20.76 1.54
N LYS A 86 23.20 20.06 2.43
CA LYS A 86 22.78 18.73 2.92
C LYS A 86 21.67 18.88 3.95
N VAL A 87 20.55 18.20 3.74
CA VAL A 87 19.41 18.20 4.67
C VAL A 87 18.93 16.77 4.88
N VAL A 88 18.71 16.40 6.14
CA VAL A 88 18.13 15.10 6.49
C VAL A 88 16.62 15.25 6.63
N ALA A 89 15.86 14.52 5.82
CA ALA A 89 14.40 14.55 5.88
C ALA A 89 13.88 14.14 7.28
N LYS A 90 12.97 14.94 7.83
CA LYS A 90 12.35 14.67 9.13
C LYS A 90 11.11 13.81 8.94
N LYS A 91 10.99 12.75 9.74
CA LYS A 91 9.81 11.88 9.70
C LYS A 91 8.53 12.67 10.06
N PRO A 92 7.46 12.57 9.26
CA PRO A 92 6.15 13.11 9.61
C PRO A 92 5.59 12.49 10.89
N THR A 93 4.83 13.27 11.66
CA THR A 93 4.16 12.77 12.87
C THR A 93 2.75 12.32 12.52
N VAL A 94 2.31 11.19 13.08
CA VAL A 94 0.96 10.66 12.89
C VAL A 94 0.23 10.59 14.21
N ASN A 95 -1.01 11.08 14.24
CA ASN A 95 -1.95 10.85 15.33
C ASN A 95 -3.06 9.90 14.86
N TYR A 96 -3.05 8.69 15.41
CA TYR A 96 -4.00 7.64 15.04
C TYR A 96 -5.39 7.82 15.66
N SER A 97 -5.54 8.59 16.73
CA SER A 97 -6.85 8.81 17.36
C SER A 97 -7.66 9.89 16.65
N THR A 98 -6.97 10.92 16.12
CA THR A 98 -7.59 11.99 15.34
C THR A 98 -7.46 11.80 13.83
N HIS A 99 -6.86 10.70 13.39
CA HIS A 99 -6.66 10.39 11.97
C HIS A 99 -5.91 11.50 11.24
N THR A 100 -4.81 12.00 11.82
CA THR A 100 -4.04 13.11 11.23
C THR A 100 -2.57 12.78 10.96
N LEU A 101 -2.05 13.33 9.86
CA LEU A 101 -0.65 13.36 9.49
C LEU A 101 -0.16 14.81 9.55
N ASN A 102 0.91 15.07 10.30
CA ASN A 102 1.59 16.36 10.32
C ASN A 102 2.90 16.29 9.53
N ILE A 103 2.95 17.04 8.44
CA ILE A 103 4.13 17.21 7.60
C ILE A 103 4.95 18.38 8.15
N PRO A 104 6.23 18.16 8.53
CA PRO A 104 7.06 19.21 9.09
C PRO A 104 7.42 20.26 8.05
N ASN A 105 7.56 21.52 8.49
CA ASN A 105 8.20 22.55 7.68
C ASN A 105 9.72 22.35 7.76
N LEU A 106 10.33 21.98 6.63
CA LEU A 106 11.76 21.71 6.55
C LEU A 106 12.31 22.25 5.22
N PRO A 107 13.06 23.37 5.24
CA PRO A 107 13.65 23.94 4.04
C PRO A 107 14.50 22.91 3.28
N GLY A 108 14.37 22.89 1.96
CA GLY A 108 15.09 21.97 1.09
C GLY A 108 14.46 20.59 0.92
N VAL A 109 13.35 20.30 1.61
CA VAL A 109 12.65 19.00 1.52
C VAL A 109 11.22 19.20 1.04
N GLN A 110 10.84 18.46 0.00
CA GLN A 110 9.45 18.33 -0.43
C GLN A 110 8.90 16.98 0.03
N TYR A 111 7.64 16.98 0.49
CA TYR A 111 6.93 15.76 0.88
C TYR A 111 5.83 15.46 -0.12
N THR A 112 5.66 14.18 -0.45
CA THR A 112 4.50 13.69 -1.19
C THR A 112 3.71 12.71 -0.33
N VAL A 113 2.38 12.74 -0.43
CA VAL A 113 1.46 11.77 0.19
C VAL A 113 0.72 11.09 -0.96
N ASP A 114 0.89 9.78 -1.08
CA ASP A 114 0.38 8.96 -2.20
C ASP A 114 0.76 9.53 -3.58
N GLY A 115 2.00 10.05 -3.67
CA GLY A 115 2.54 10.65 -4.90
C GLY A 115 2.14 12.11 -5.14
N ILE A 116 1.30 12.70 -4.29
CA ILE A 116 0.86 14.09 -4.42
C ILE A 116 1.69 14.98 -3.49
N THR A 117 2.35 16.00 -4.03
CA THR A 117 3.10 16.99 -3.23
C THR A 117 2.20 17.70 -2.24
N LYS A 118 2.67 17.83 -1.00
CA LYS A 118 1.97 18.49 0.10
C LYS A 118 2.87 19.54 0.73
N ASN A 119 2.26 20.70 1.03
CA ASN A 119 2.89 21.71 1.85
C ASN A 119 3.01 21.24 3.30
N PRO A 120 3.89 21.86 4.11
CA PRO A 120 3.90 21.64 5.55
C PRO A 120 2.53 21.89 6.18
N GLY A 121 2.17 21.09 7.18
CA GLY A 121 0.89 21.22 7.89
C GLY A 121 0.23 19.89 8.23
N THR A 122 -1.00 19.98 8.75
CA THR A 122 -1.78 18.85 9.24
C THR A 122 -2.84 18.44 8.23
N TYR A 123 -2.92 17.14 7.96
CA TYR A 123 -3.84 16.54 7.00
C TYR A 123 -4.66 15.44 7.65
N ASN A 124 -5.97 15.42 7.37
CA ASN A 124 -6.85 14.32 7.78
C ASN A 124 -6.66 13.13 6.84
N ILE A 125 -6.33 11.96 7.41
CA ILE A 125 -6.04 10.72 6.70
C ILE A 125 -6.78 9.57 7.39
N SER A 126 -7.76 8.99 6.70
CA SER A 126 -8.52 7.85 7.23
C SER A 126 -8.10 6.51 6.60
N THR A 127 -7.14 6.50 5.70
CA THR A 127 -6.72 5.34 4.89
C THR A 127 -5.29 4.90 5.18
N GLN A 128 -4.82 3.91 4.43
CA GLN A 128 -3.38 3.69 4.26
C GLN A 128 -2.80 4.76 3.34
N ILE A 129 -1.59 5.22 3.65
CA ILE A 129 -0.87 6.20 2.86
C ILE A 129 0.62 5.87 2.78
N VAL A 130 1.25 6.34 1.71
CA VAL A 130 2.70 6.34 1.52
C VAL A 130 3.20 7.78 1.50
N VAL A 131 4.09 8.13 2.41
CA VAL A 131 4.73 9.44 2.45
C VAL A 131 6.16 9.33 1.96
N LYS A 132 6.55 10.16 1.00
CA LYS A 132 7.95 10.27 0.55
C LYS A 132 8.49 11.66 0.86
N ALA A 133 9.79 11.74 1.11
CA ALA A 133 10.53 12.99 1.22
C ALA A 133 11.75 12.96 0.30
N GLU A 134 11.97 14.05 -0.41
CA GLU A 134 13.08 14.24 -1.36
C GLU A 134 13.50 15.72 -1.43
N ALA A 135 14.56 16.02 -2.15
CA ALA A 135 15.06 17.39 -2.30
C ALA A 135 14.01 18.26 -3.02
N SER A 136 13.70 19.43 -2.45
CA SER A 136 12.74 20.35 -3.06
C SER A 136 13.32 21.14 -4.24
N ALA A 137 14.65 21.21 -4.35
CA ALA A 137 15.37 21.88 -5.43
C ALA A 137 16.76 21.27 -5.60
N ALA A 138 17.37 21.51 -6.75
CA ALA A 138 18.62 20.87 -7.15
C ALA A 138 19.84 21.28 -6.29
N ASN A 139 19.79 22.45 -5.64
CA ASN A 139 20.80 22.95 -4.71
C ASN A 139 20.73 22.30 -3.32
N TYR A 140 19.78 21.40 -3.09
CA TYR A 140 19.71 20.57 -1.88
C TYR A 140 20.16 19.14 -2.18
N ASP A 141 20.80 18.54 -1.19
CA ASP A 141 21.15 17.12 -1.16
C ASP A 141 20.37 16.46 -0.03
N VAL A 142 19.33 15.72 -0.42
CA VAL A 142 18.40 15.02 0.48
C VAL A 142 18.29 13.58 0.00
N ALA A 143 18.71 12.64 0.83
CA ALA A 143 18.49 11.23 0.56
C ALA A 143 16.97 10.94 0.52
N PRO A 144 16.43 10.34 -0.56
CA PRO A 144 15.02 10.01 -0.62
C PRO A 144 14.63 9.01 0.48
N VAL A 145 13.55 9.32 1.21
CA VAL A 145 13.02 8.43 2.27
C VAL A 145 11.53 8.17 2.03
N THR A 146 11.07 6.97 2.35
CA THR A 146 9.67 6.58 2.27
C THR A 146 9.17 6.03 3.61
N TRP A 147 8.00 6.49 4.05
CA TRP A 147 7.27 5.98 5.21
C TRP A 147 5.89 5.47 4.78
N LYS A 148 5.40 4.42 5.42
CA LYS A 148 4.05 3.88 5.21
C LYS A 148 3.27 3.99 6.51
N TYR A 149 2.04 4.46 6.42
CA TYR A 149 1.14 4.58 7.57
C TYR A 149 -0.21 3.94 7.27
N ASP A 150 -0.82 3.34 8.30
CA ASP A 150 -2.17 2.76 8.22
C ASP A 150 -3.03 3.38 9.32
N LEU A 151 -3.72 4.47 8.97
CA LEU A 151 -4.58 5.19 9.89
C LEU A 151 -6.03 4.66 9.87
N ARG A 152 -6.31 3.54 9.18
CA ARG A 152 -7.66 2.98 9.17
C ARG A 152 -8.09 2.59 10.57
N THR A 153 -9.36 2.85 10.86
CA THR A 153 -9.98 2.47 12.14
C THR A 153 -10.05 0.94 12.24
N THR A 154 -9.38 0.40 13.23
CA THR A 154 -9.41 -1.03 13.54
C THR A 154 -10.77 -1.40 14.12
N VAL A 155 -11.46 -2.37 13.50
CA VAL A 155 -12.74 -2.89 13.99
C VAL A 155 -12.74 -4.41 13.98
N SER A 156 -13.25 -5.01 15.05
CA SER A 156 -13.53 -6.44 15.11
C SER A 156 -14.99 -6.70 14.78
N ALA A 157 -15.25 -7.75 14.02
CA ALA A 157 -16.61 -8.15 13.70
C ALA A 157 -17.26 -8.90 14.87
N THR A 158 -18.58 -8.75 15.01
CA THR A 158 -19.37 -9.46 16.02
C THR A 158 -19.87 -10.75 15.42
N LYS A 159 -19.65 -11.87 16.12
CA LYS A 159 -20.12 -13.18 15.65
C LYS A 159 -21.65 -13.17 15.45
N PRO A 160 -22.16 -13.60 14.28
CA PRO A 160 -23.59 -13.80 14.06
C PRO A 160 -24.17 -14.89 14.97
N VAL A 161 -25.46 -14.80 15.28
CA VAL A 161 -26.15 -15.84 16.05
C VAL A 161 -26.86 -16.80 15.09
N PHE A 162 -26.60 -18.08 15.25
CA PHE A 162 -27.20 -19.15 14.45
C PHE A 162 -28.17 -19.96 15.32
N ASP A 163 -29.42 -20.10 14.89
CA ASP A 163 -30.43 -20.90 15.57
C ASP A 163 -30.99 -21.95 14.61
N ALA A 164 -30.46 -23.18 14.74
CA ALA A 164 -30.87 -24.32 13.93
C ALA A 164 -32.29 -24.82 14.27
N LYS A 165 -32.85 -24.50 15.45
CA LYS A 165 -34.23 -24.88 15.78
C LYS A 165 -35.23 -23.95 15.09
N LYS A 166 -34.89 -22.66 14.99
CA LYS A 166 -35.74 -21.65 14.35
C LYS A 166 -35.44 -21.45 12.86
N ASN A 167 -34.40 -22.11 12.36
CA ASN A 167 -33.84 -21.93 11.02
C ASN A 167 -33.54 -20.45 10.75
N THR A 168 -32.80 -19.81 11.66
CA THR A 168 -32.46 -18.39 11.52
C THR A 168 -30.97 -18.11 11.65
N VAL A 169 -30.56 -17.04 10.97
CA VAL A 169 -29.24 -16.40 11.09
C VAL A 169 -29.49 -14.95 11.46
N LYS A 170 -29.00 -14.50 12.62
CA LYS A 170 -29.09 -13.11 13.08
C LYS A 170 -27.77 -12.40 12.83
N ILE A 171 -27.80 -11.42 11.93
CA ILE A 171 -26.70 -10.55 11.57
C ILE A 171 -26.71 -9.33 12.50
N PRO A 172 -25.61 -9.06 13.24
CA PRO A 172 -25.53 -7.91 14.13
C PRO A 172 -25.27 -6.60 13.37
N ALA A 173 -25.69 -5.48 13.95
CA ALA A 173 -25.24 -4.16 13.51
C ALA A 173 -23.84 -3.88 14.07
N LYS A 174 -22.88 -3.54 13.21
CA LYS A 174 -21.53 -3.20 13.62
C LYS A 174 -20.92 -2.17 12.66
N THR A 175 -20.65 -0.97 13.17
CA THR A 175 -19.97 0.09 12.39
C THR A 175 -18.63 -0.41 11.86
N GLY A 176 -18.34 -0.08 10.60
CA GLY A 176 -17.10 -0.48 9.93
C GLY A 176 -17.11 -1.89 9.33
N VAL A 177 -18.20 -2.65 9.48
CA VAL A 177 -18.30 -4.06 9.06
C VAL A 177 -19.51 -4.29 8.18
N THR A 178 -19.30 -4.95 7.04
CA THR A 178 -20.38 -5.44 6.16
C THR A 178 -20.42 -6.97 6.20
N TYR A 179 -21.60 -7.54 6.49
CA TYR A 179 -21.79 -9.00 6.54
C TYR A 179 -22.33 -9.54 5.22
N TYR A 180 -21.93 -10.76 4.91
CA TYR A 180 -22.37 -11.53 3.76
C TYR A 180 -22.78 -12.92 4.23
N VAL A 181 -23.93 -13.41 3.76
CA VAL A 181 -24.38 -14.78 4.00
C VAL A 181 -24.29 -15.52 2.67
N ASN A 182 -23.43 -16.53 2.59
CA ASN A 182 -23.13 -17.27 1.35
C ASN A 182 -22.81 -16.34 0.16
N GLY A 183 -21.96 -15.34 0.41
CA GLY A 183 -21.52 -14.36 -0.59
C GLY A 183 -22.49 -13.20 -0.86
N ALA A 184 -23.75 -13.27 -0.39
CA ALA A 184 -24.72 -12.19 -0.57
C ALA A 184 -24.70 -11.20 0.61
N LYS A 185 -24.53 -9.90 0.33
CA LYS A 185 -24.55 -8.83 1.35
C LYS A 185 -25.86 -8.83 2.13
N LYS A 186 -25.79 -8.69 3.46
CA LYS A 186 -26.96 -8.60 4.34
C LYS A 186 -26.84 -7.40 5.28
N SER A 187 -27.97 -6.74 5.50
CA SER A 187 -28.12 -5.75 6.58
C SER A 187 -28.22 -6.45 7.94
N ALA A 188 -28.17 -5.66 9.01
CA ALA A 188 -28.45 -6.17 10.34
C ALA A 188 -29.91 -6.64 10.41
N GLY A 189 -30.15 -7.79 11.04
CA GLY A 189 -31.48 -8.39 11.10
C GLY A 189 -31.46 -9.89 11.31
N THR A 190 -32.64 -10.48 11.42
CA THR A 190 -32.82 -11.94 11.53
C THR A 190 -33.40 -12.47 10.24
N TYR A 191 -32.70 -13.42 9.62
CA TYR A 191 -33.09 -14.01 8.34
C TYR A 191 -33.45 -15.47 8.52
N LYS A 192 -34.51 -15.91 7.85
CA LYS A 192 -34.82 -17.33 7.72
C LYS A 192 -33.78 -17.97 6.79
N TYR A 193 -33.11 -18.99 7.29
CA TYR A 193 -32.09 -19.73 6.57
C TYR A 193 -32.14 -21.20 7.01
N THR A 194 -32.57 -22.06 6.10
CA THR A 194 -32.55 -23.51 6.27
C THR A 194 -31.35 -24.05 5.51
N GLY A 195 -30.64 -25.04 6.06
CA GLY A 195 -29.45 -25.59 5.44
C GLY A 195 -28.15 -25.19 6.13
N ALA A 196 -27.04 -25.58 5.54
CA ALA A 196 -25.70 -25.17 5.96
C ALA A 196 -25.22 -23.95 5.16
N GLY A 197 -24.33 -23.16 5.75
CA GLY A 197 -23.80 -21.98 5.09
C GLY A 197 -22.64 -21.34 5.83
N THR A 198 -22.27 -20.17 5.33
CA THR A 198 -21.17 -19.35 5.81
C THR A 198 -21.63 -17.91 5.94
N VAL A 199 -21.14 -17.24 6.98
CA VAL A 199 -21.19 -15.79 7.10
C VAL A 199 -19.78 -15.27 7.05
N THR A 200 -19.51 -14.38 6.10
CA THR A 200 -18.22 -13.67 5.97
C THR A 200 -18.42 -12.18 6.19
N VAL A 201 -17.35 -11.47 6.51
CA VAL A 201 -17.39 -10.01 6.65
C VAL A 201 -16.25 -9.33 5.89
N ASN A 202 -16.56 -8.14 5.38
CA ASN A 202 -15.57 -7.20 4.82
C ASN A 202 -15.61 -5.89 5.61
N ALA A 203 -14.52 -5.13 5.57
CA ALA A 203 -14.52 -3.74 6.00
C ALA A 203 -15.55 -2.96 5.16
N SER A 204 -16.35 -2.11 5.79
CA SER A 204 -17.43 -1.40 5.07
C SER A 204 -16.92 -0.33 4.11
N SER A 205 -15.71 0.17 4.30
CA SER A 205 -15.05 1.15 3.43
C SER A 205 -13.53 1.08 3.61
N GLY A 206 -12.79 1.78 2.76
CA GLY A 206 -11.33 1.91 2.87
C GLY A 206 -10.85 2.59 4.16
N GLY A 207 -11.74 3.21 4.94
CA GLY A 207 -11.44 3.83 6.24
C GLY A 207 -11.37 2.86 7.41
N TYR A 208 -11.73 1.59 7.21
CA TYR A 208 -11.74 0.56 8.25
C TYR A 208 -10.79 -0.59 7.90
N LYS A 209 -10.24 -1.24 8.92
CA LYS A 209 -9.54 -2.52 8.80
C LYS A 209 -10.10 -3.53 9.78
N LEU A 210 -10.34 -4.74 9.29
CA LEU A 210 -10.86 -5.84 10.11
C LEU A 210 -9.74 -6.50 10.92
N THR A 211 -10.07 -6.91 12.14
CA THR A 211 -9.24 -7.80 12.97
C THR A 211 -10.06 -8.92 13.58
N GLY A 212 -9.39 -10.01 13.99
CA GLY A 212 -10.03 -11.18 14.58
C GLY A 212 -10.77 -12.05 13.55
N THR A 213 -11.82 -12.75 14.00
CA THR A 213 -12.58 -13.69 13.16
C THR A 213 -13.46 -12.95 12.15
N THR A 214 -13.34 -13.33 10.88
CA THR A 214 -14.09 -12.73 9.77
C THR A 214 -14.98 -13.72 9.00
N SER A 215 -15.03 -14.98 9.44
CA SER A 215 -15.83 -16.03 8.81
C SER A 215 -16.35 -17.03 9.84
N TRP A 216 -17.63 -17.39 9.72
CA TRP A 216 -18.29 -18.37 10.56
C TRP A 216 -19.13 -19.32 9.71
N LYS A 217 -18.99 -20.62 9.95
CA LYS A 217 -19.86 -21.65 9.36
C LYS A 217 -21.06 -21.90 10.27
N PHE A 218 -22.22 -22.18 9.67
CA PHE A 218 -23.41 -22.59 10.39
C PHE A 218 -24.09 -23.78 9.70
N ASP A 219 -24.84 -24.55 10.48
CA ASP A 219 -25.65 -25.67 10.01
C ASP A 219 -27.02 -25.60 10.67
N ASN A 220 -27.96 -24.95 9.97
CA ASN A 220 -29.36 -24.81 10.34
C ASN A 220 -30.21 -25.91 9.67
N ARG A 221 -29.66 -27.10 9.42
CA ARG A 221 -30.46 -28.24 9.00
C ARG A 221 -31.19 -28.84 10.19
N ASN A 222 -32.44 -29.22 9.96
CA ASN A 222 -33.25 -29.95 10.92
C ASN A 222 -32.57 -31.28 11.25
N VAL A 223 -32.30 -31.49 12.52
CA VAL A 223 -31.66 -32.72 13.00
C VAL A 223 -32.71 -33.81 13.11
N VAL A 224 -32.51 -34.92 12.40
CA VAL A 224 -33.37 -36.10 12.49
C VAL A 224 -32.56 -37.32 12.86
N ALA A 225 -33.14 -38.22 13.65
CA ALA A 225 -32.59 -39.54 13.91
C ALA A 225 -33.31 -40.55 13.03
N ALA A 226 -32.56 -41.41 12.35
CA ALA A 226 -33.15 -42.49 11.58
C ALA A 226 -33.66 -43.60 12.51
N THR A 227 -34.76 -44.24 12.11
CA THR A 227 -35.33 -45.37 12.84
C THR A 227 -34.77 -46.66 12.27
N LYS A 228 -34.29 -47.57 13.13
CA LYS A 228 -33.72 -48.85 12.71
C LYS A 228 -34.76 -49.67 11.94
N PRO A 229 -34.44 -50.17 10.72
CA PRO A 229 -35.27 -51.14 10.01
C PRO A 229 -35.40 -52.45 10.78
N VAL A 230 -36.55 -53.11 10.67
CA VAL A 230 -36.76 -54.42 11.28
C VAL A 230 -36.41 -55.50 10.26
N PHE A 231 -35.47 -56.37 10.61
CA PHE A 231 -35.06 -57.51 9.81
C PHE A 231 -35.72 -58.77 10.39
N ASP A 232 -36.42 -59.54 9.56
CA ASP A 232 -37.03 -60.83 9.93
C ASP A 232 -36.47 -61.92 9.00
N ALA A 233 -35.44 -62.62 9.49
CA ALA A 233 -34.76 -63.70 8.75
C ALA A 233 -35.68 -64.90 8.49
N LYS A 234 -36.60 -65.21 9.42
CA LYS A 234 -37.54 -66.33 9.24
C LYS A 234 -38.50 -66.07 8.07
N LYS A 235 -38.87 -64.82 7.84
CA LYS A 235 -39.77 -64.41 6.75
C LYS A 235 -39.04 -63.87 5.53
N ASN A 236 -37.71 -63.78 5.55
CA ASN A 236 -36.92 -63.15 4.49
C ASN A 236 -37.39 -61.73 4.17
N THR A 237 -37.70 -60.92 5.20
CA THR A 237 -38.21 -59.55 5.00
C THR A 237 -37.43 -58.47 5.73
N VAL A 238 -37.46 -57.26 5.16
CA VAL A 238 -37.05 -56.02 5.81
C VAL A 238 -38.22 -55.05 5.84
N LYS A 239 -38.58 -54.56 7.04
CA LYS A 239 -39.56 -53.49 7.24
C LYS A 239 -38.86 -52.14 7.34
N ILE A 240 -39.10 -51.29 6.36
CA ILE A 240 -38.60 -49.91 6.28
C ILE A 240 -39.60 -48.97 6.99
N PRO A 241 -39.16 -48.22 8.02
CA PRO A 241 -40.05 -47.34 8.76
C PRO A 241 -40.31 -46.02 8.01
N ALA A 242 -41.48 -45.43 8.23
CA ALA A 242 -41.76 -44.05 7.83
C ALA A 242 -41.09 -43.08 8.82
N LYS A 243 -40.26 -42.16 8.31
CA LYS A 243 -39.61 -41.15 9.14
C LYS A 243 -39.39 -39.85 8.36
N THR A 244 -40.03 -38.77 8.80
CA THR A 244 -39.86 -37.43 8.22
C THR A 244 -38.38 -37.02 8.21
N GLY A 245 -37.93 -36.48 7.08
CA GLY A 245 -36.55 -36.04 6.91
C GLY A 245 -35.56 -37.16 6.56
N VAL A 246 -36.02 -38.41 6.43
CA VAL A 246 -35.16 -39.58 6.17
C VAL A 246 -35.63 -40.34 4.94
N THR A 247 -34.70 -40.71 4.07
CA THR A 247 -34.91 -41.63 2.94
C THR A 247 -34.05 -42.87 3.14
N TYR A 248 -34.65 -44.06 3.03
CA TYR A 248 -33.93 -45.33 3.15
C TYR A 248 -33.56 -45.90 1.78
N TYR A 249 -32.37 -46.50 1.72
CA TYR A 249 -31.84 -47.22 0.57
C TYR A 249 -31.54 -48.64 1.02
N VAL A 250 -32.10 -49.63 0.34
CA VAL A 250 -31.83 -51.05 0.58
C VAL A 250 -30.98 -51.58 -0.56
N ASN A 251 -29.78 -52.08 -0.26
CA ASN A 251 -28.77 -52.48 -1.24
C ASN A 251 -28.53 -51.41 -2.32
N GLY A 252 -28.51 -50.14 -1.92
CA GLY A 252 -28.32 -48.99 -2.82
C GLY A 252 -29.60 -48.47 -3.50
N VAL A 253 -30.72 -49.18 -3.43
CA VAL A 253 -31.98 -48.79 -4.07
C VAL A 253 -32.90 -48.05 -3.10
N LYS A 254 -33.37 -46.85 -3.47
CA LYS A 254 -34.32 -46.07 -2.67
C LYS A 254 -35.62 -46.85 -2.43
N LYS A 255 -36.10 -46.90 -1.19
CA LYS A 255 -37.37 -47.55 -0.81
C LYS A 255 -38.26 -46.61 0.00
N SER A 256 -39.56 -46.70 -0.27
CA SER A 256 -40.59 -46.10 0.58
C SER A 256 -40.76 -46.92 1.86
N ALA A 257 -41.57 -46.41 2.80
CA ALA A 257 -41.95 -47.18 3.98
C ALA A 257 -42.79 -48.39 3.56
N GLY A 258 -42.52 -49.54 4.17
CA GLY A 258 -43.18 -50.80 3.82
C GLY A 258 -42.34 -52.02 4.14
N THR A 259 -42.89 -53.20 3.87
CA THR A 259 -42.21 -54.49 4.06
C THR A 259 -41.82 -55.06 2.71
N TYR A 260 -40.56 -55.46 2.56
CA TYR A 260 -40.01 -55.96 1.30
C TYR A 260 -39.29 -57.29 1.52
N LYS A 261 -39.41 -58.20 0.54
CA LYS A 261 -38.70 -59.49 0.56
C LYS A 261 -37.29 -59.35 -0.03
N TYR A 262 -36.33 -60.01 0.59
CA TYR A 262 -34.95 -60.09 0.12
C TYR A 262 -34.35 -61.44 0.53
N THR A 263 -33.28 -61.85 -0.14
CA THR A 263 -32.50 -63.04 0.22
C THR A 263 -31.05 -62.66 0.46
N GLY A 264 -30.37 -63.39 1.36
CA GLY A 264 -28.95 -63.21 1.62
C GLY A 264 -28.64 -61.94 2.42
N LYS A 265 -27.45 -61.36 2.20
CA LYS A 265 -27.02 -60.16 2.94
C LYS A 265 -27.76 -58.93 2.44
N VAL A 266 -28.43 -58.23 3.35
CA VAL A 266 -29.12 -56.97 3.08
C VAL A 266 -28.48 -55.83 3.86
N ASN A 267 -28.17 -54.75 3.15
CA ASN A 267 -27.66 -53.50 3.72
C ASN A 267 -28.71 -52.41 3.57
N VAL A 268 -29.01 -51.69 4.65
CA VAL A 268 -29.93 -50.55 4.64
C VAL A 268 -29.19 -49.29 5.08
N ILE A 269 -29.25 -48.24 4.27
CA ILE A 269 -28.66 -46.93 4.55
C ILE A 269 -29.77 -45.89 4.59
N ALA A 270 -29.85 -45.14 5.68
CA ALA A 270 -30.66 -43.94 5.80
C ALA A 270 -29.85 -42.70 5.40
N LYS A 271 -30.43 -41.84 4.56
CA LYS A 271 -29.88 -40.53 4.18
C LYS A 271 -30.89 -39.42 4.47
N PRO A 272 -30.47 -38.16 4.68
CA PRO A 272 -31.40 -37.04 4.72
C PRO A 272 -32.27 -37.01 3.46
N SER A 273 -33.55 -36.69 3.59
CA SER A 273 -34.46 -36.64 2.44
C SER A 273 -34.25 -35.40 1.56
N SER A 274 -33.62 -34.35 2.09
CA SER A 274 -33.26 -33.12 1.38
C SER A 274 -32.17 -32.36 2.14
N ASP A 275 -31.66 -31.29 1.55
CA ASP A 275 -30.67 -30.41 2.18
C ASP A 275 -31.19 -29.62 3.38
N ALA A 276 -32.49 -29.69 3.68
CA ALA A 276 -33.08 -29.14 4.89
C ALA A 276 -32.85 -30.02 6.13
N PHE A 277 -32.41 -31.27 5.94
CA PHE A 277 -32.24 -32.24 7.03
C PHE A 277 -30.80 -32.71 7.15
N ARG A 278 -30.43 -33.13 8.35
CA ARG A 278 -29.20 -33.88 8.61
C ARG A 278 -29.48 -35.03 9.57
N ILE A 279 -28.86 -36.19 9.31
CA ILE A 279 -29.01 -37.34 10.20
C ILE A 279 -28.03 -37.25 11.36
N LYS A 280 -28.51 -37.53 12.58
CA LYS A 280 -27.70 -37.75 13.77
C LYS A 280 -27.87 -39.19 14.25
N GLY A 281 -26.76 -39.82 14.64
CA GLY A 281 -26.74 -41.20 15.12
C GLY A 281 -26.66 -42.23 14.00
N THR A 282 -27.00 -43.48 14.31
CA THR A 282 -26.88 -44.61 13.39
C THR A 282 -27.78 -44.45 12.17
N SER A 283 -27.20 -44.65 11.00
CA SER A 283 -27.87 -44.52 9.71
C SER A 283 -27.59 -45.68 8.75
N SER A 284 -26.91 -46.73 9.22
CA SER A 284 -26.60 -47.91 8.42
C SER A 284 -26.81 -49.17 9.24
N TRP A 285 -27.42 -50.18 8.64
CA TRP A 285 -27.69 -51.48 9.25
C TRP A 285 -27.51 -52.58 8.22
N SER A 286 -27.08 -53.75 8.66
CA SER A 286 -27.00 -54.93 7.82
C SER A 286 -27.48 -56.17 8.55
N ALA A 287 -28.09 -57.10 7.83
CA ALA A 287 -28.44 -58.43 8.33
C ALA A 287 -28.31 -59.46 7.22
N LYS A 288 -28.19 -60.74 7.59
CA LYS A 288 -28.37 -61.88 6.68
C LYS A 288 -29.80 -62.39 6.86
N LEU A 289 -30.55 -62.45 5.77
CA LEU A 289 -31.90 -63.00 5.70
C LEU A 289 -31.84 -64.38 5.06
#